data_AF-A0A7V1BVZ7-F1
#
_entry.id   AF-A0A7V1BVZ7-F1
#
_cell.length_a   1.000
_cell.length_b   1.000
_cell.length_c   1.000
_cell.angle_alpha   90.00
_cell.angle_beta   90.00
_cell.angle_gamma   90.00
#
_symmetry.space_group_name_H-M   'P 1'
#
loop_
_entity.id
_entity.type
_entity.pdbx_description
1 polymer ?
#
loop_
_entity_poly.entity_id
_entity_poly.type
_entity_poly.pdbx_seq_one_letter_code
_entity_poly.pdbx_strand_id
1 'polypeptide(L)'
;MNIICKVCKKEFKTFSSYLKRGRKYCSMTCRNLCTEFNAKRAKANLGGKHTKAFKEKIRQFHLGNKYSLGRKHTKEALSKIRESSLGRKHTEETRRKMGSKGAKNPFWKGGISPINIRIRNSAEFRIWRESIFKRDDFTCQNCGARNGNGKHIDLQAHHIKVFSKYPDLRFDKDNGITFCIPCHKSEHLENRRIA
;
A
#
# COMPACT_ATOMS: atom_id res chain seq x y z
N MET A 1 -40.82 -38.70 -5.62
CA MET A 1 -41.70 -38.00 -4.66
C MET A 1 -41.63 -36.51 -4.95
N ASN A 2 -42.76 -35.82 -4.91
CA ASN A 2 -42.80 -34.38 -5.06
C ASN A 2 -42.76 -33.70 -3.69
N ILE A 3 -42.12 -32.54 -3.62
CA ILE A 3 -42.02 -31.72 -2.40
C ILE A 3 -42.03 -30.24 -2.79
N ILE A 4 -42.55 -29.40 -1.90
CA ILE A 4 -42.62 -27.95 -2.09
C ILE A 4 -41.31 -27.30 -1.59
N CYS A 5 -40.70 -26.44 -2.41
CA CYS A 5 -39.53 -25.67 -2.03
C CYS A 5 -39.86 -24.66 -0.93
N LYS A 6 -39.05 -24.62 0.15
CA LYS A 6 -39.30 -23.68 1.25
C LYS A 6 -39.17 -22.20 0.88
N VAL A 7 -38.42 -21.88 -0.19
CA VAL A 7 -38.16 -20.49 -0.64
C VAL A 7 -39.10 -20.09 -1.76
N CYS A 8 -39.01 -20.69 -2.95
CA CYS A 8 -39.83 -20.28 -4.09
C CYS A 8 -41.22 -20.92 -4.15
N LYS A 9 -41.59 -21.76 -3.17
CA LYS A 9 -42.88 -22.47 -3.07
C LYS A 9 -43.26 -23.36 -4.28
N LYS A 10 -42.38 -23.51 -5.27
CA LYS A 10 -42.55 -24.43 -6.40
C LYS A 10 -42.47 -25.89 -5.94
N GLU A 11 -43.37 -26.72 -6.44
CA GLU A 11 -43.31 -28.17 -6.34
C GLU A 11 -42.19 -28.74 -7.25
N PHE A 12 -41.38 -29.64 -6.71
CA PHE A 12 -40.29 -30.26 -7.46
C PHE A 12 -40.12 -31.73 -7.11
N LYS A 13 -39.67 -32.52 -8.10
CA LYS A 13 -39.37 -33.94 -7.95
C LYS A 13 -38.04 -34.14 -7.21
N THR A 14 -38.02 -35.09 -6.28
CA THR A 14 -36.78 -35.55 -5.65
C THR A 14 -36.81 -37.04 -5.32
N PHE A 15 -35.63 -37.63 -5.15
CA PHE A 15 -35.47 -39.03 -4.76
C PHE A 15 -35.62 -39.22 -3.25
N SER A 16 -36.06 -40.41 -2.84
CA SER A 16 -36.26 -40.76 -1.43
C SER A 16 -35.01 -40.59 -0.57
N SER A 17 -33.84 -40.95 -1.10
CA SER A 17 -32.55 -40.78 -0.43
C SER A 17 -32.25 -39.32 -0.08
N TYR A 18 -32.54 -38.36 -0.96
CA TYR A 18 -32.34 -36.93 -0.68
C TYR A 18 -33.37 -36.37 0.30
N LEU A 19 -34.60 -36.88 0.26
CA LEU A 19 -35.63 -36.50 1.23
C LEU A 19 -35.25 -36.96 2.64
N LYS A 20 -34.75 -38.20 2.79
CA LYS A 20 -34.20 -38.71 4.06
C LYS A 20 -33.05 -37.87 4.59
N ARG A 21 -32.23 -37.28 3.70
CA ARG A 21 -31.15 -36.34 4.07
C ARG A 21 -31.63 -34.90 4.30
N GLY A 22 -32.94 -34.67 4.32
CA GLY A 22 -33.56 -33.38 4.66
C GLY A 22 -33.55 -32.36 3.53
N ARG A 23 -33.64 -32.78 2.26
CA ARG A 23 -33.76 -31.85 1.12
C ARG A 23 -35.02 -31.00 1.23
N LYS A 24 -34.85 -29.67 1.26
CA LYS A 24 -35.91 -28.66 1.47
C LYS A 24 -36.06 -27.63 0.34
N TYR A 25 -35.13 -27.64 -0.62
CA TYR A 25 -35.02 -26.61 -1.65
C TYR A 25 -34.91 -27.26 -3.04
N CYS A 26 -35.54 -26.64 -4.03
CA CYS A 26 -35.52 -27.14 -5.41
C CYS A 26 -34.13 -26.98 -6.06
N SER A 27 -33.36 -25.95 -5.68
CA SER A 27 -32.05 -25.63 -6.23
C SER A 27 -31.08 -25.08 -5.16
N MET A 28 -29.79 -25.04 -5.50
CA MET A 28 -28.78 -24.38 -4.65
C MET A 28 -29.06 -22.88 -4.50
N THR A 29 -29.58 -22.23 -5.55
CA THR A 29 -30.00 -20.82 -5.51
C THR A 29 -31.08 -20.61 -4.44
N CYS A 30 -32.14 -21.43 -4.43
CA CYS A 30 -33.17 -21.34 -3.40
C CYS A 30 -32.61 -21.63 -2.00
N ARG A 31 -31.66 -22.55 -1.86
CA ARG A 31 -30.98 -22.77 -0.57
C ARG A 31 -30.21 -21.53 -0.11
N ASN A 32 -29.45 -20.90 -1.00
CA ASN A 32 -28.64 -19.72 -0.71
C ASN A 32 -29.46 -18.44 -0.53
N LEU A 33 -30.71 -18.40 -1.02
CA LEU A 33 -31.65 -17.30 -0.77
C LEU A 33 -32.41 -17.48 0.56
N CYS A 34 -32.29 -18.64 1.23
CA CYS A 34 -32.95 -18.86 2.51
C CYS A 34 -32.23 -18.07 3.62
N THR A 35 -32.87 -17.00 4.09
CA THR A 35 -32.36 -16.08 5.12
C THR A 35 -32.05 -16.80 6.44
N GLU A 36 -32.95 -17.67 6.90
CA GLU A 36 -32.74 -18.48 8.13
C GLU A 36 -31.51 -19.39 8.04
N PHE A 37 -31.33 -20.06 6.90
CA PHE A 37 -30.19 -20.96 6.68
C PHE A 37 -28.88 -20.17 6.67
N ASN A 38 -28.87 -19.02 6.00
CA ASN A 38 -27.71 -18.13 5.94
C ASN A 38 -27.37 -17.55 7.33
N ALA A 39 -28.37 -17.13 8.10
CA ALA A 39 -28.18 -16.61 9.45
C ALA A 39 -27.58 -17.67 10.39
N LYS A 40 -28.09 -18.90 10.36
CA LYS A 40 -27.54 -20.02 11.14
C LYS A 40 -26.09 -20.32 10.77
N ARG A 41 -25.79 -20.36 9.47
CA ARG A 41 -24.42 -20.58 8.97
C ARG A 41 -23.47 -19.44 9.35
N ALA A 42 -23.91 -18.18 9.23
CA ALA A 42 -23.12 -17.02 9.61
C ALA A 42 -22.76 -17.05 11.10
N LYS A 43 -23.74 -17.38 11.96
CA LYS A 43 -23.52 -17.54 13.41
C LYS A 43 -22.53 -18.67 13.72
N ALA A 44 -22.66 -19.81 13.05
CA ALA A 44 -21.74 -20.95 13.24
C ALA A 44 -20.29 -20.64 12.81
N ASN A 45 -20.10 -19.77 11.82
CA ASN A 45 -18.78 -19.37 11.34
C ASN A 45 -18.19 -18.17 12.10
N LEU A 46 -18.99 -17.46 12.90
CA LEU A 46 -18.55 -16.26 13.60
C LEU A 46 -17.43 -16.60 14.59
N GLY A 47 -16.27 -15.97 14.41
CA GLY A 47 -15.09 -16.22 15.26
C GLY A 47 -14.37 -17.55 14.99
N GLY A 48 -14.83 -18.36 14.03
CA GLY A 48 -14.21 -19.62 13.67
C GLY A 48 -12.79 -19.41 13.13
N LYS A 49 -11.79 -19.88 13.86
CA LYS A 49 -10.39 -19.87 13.40
C LYS A 49 -10.00 -21.28 12.96
N HIS A 50 -9.39 -21.38 11.78
CA HIS A 50 -8.81 -22.63 11.33
C HIS A 50 -7.70 -23.12 12.26
N THR A 51 -7.67 -24.43 12.50
CA THR A 51 -6.59 -25.09 13.24
C THR A 51 -5.26 -24.91 12.52
N LYS A 52 -4.14 -25.00 13.26
CA LYS A 52 -2.79 -24.90 12.66
C LYS A 52 -2.60 -25.95 11.55
N ALA A 53 -3.04 -27.18 11.78
CA ALA A 53 -2.95 -28.27 10.79
C ALA A 53 -3.73 -27.96 9.51
N PHE A 54 -4.92 -27.33 9.61
CA PHE A 54 -5.70 -26.96 8.43
C PHE A 54 -5.06 -25.79 7.67
N LYS A 55 -4.51 -24.81 8.38
CA LYS A 55 -3.73 -23.71 7.75
C LYS A 55 -2.52 -24.25 6.99
N GLU A 56 -1.83 -25.23 7.55
CA GLU A 56 -0.70 -25.88 6.89
C GLU A 56 -1.14 -26.62 5.62
N LYS A 57 -2.25 -27.37 5.67
CA LYS A 57 -2.82 -28.01 4.47
C LYS A 57 -3.14 -27.01 3.36
N ILE A 58 -3.77 -25.88 3.70
CA ILE A 58 -4.03 -24.80 2.74
C ILE A 58 -2.72 -24.26 2.17
N ARG A 59 -1.74 -23.97 3.03
CA ARG A 59 -0.42 -23.47 2.60
C ARG A 59 0.21 -24.43 1.58
N GLN A 60 0.25 -25.72 1.88
CA GLN A 60 0.80 -26.74 1.01
C GLN A 60 0.07 -26.82 -0.33
N PHE A 61 -1.26 -26.72 -0.34
CA PHE A 61 -2.05 -26.70 -1.56
C PHE A 61 -1.73 -25.51 -2.48
N HIS A 62 -1.46 -24.33 -1.91
CA HIS A 62 -1.13 -23.14 -2.69
C HIS A 62 0.35 -23.04 -3.05
N LEU A 63 1.23 -23.80 -2.38
CA LEU A 63 2.66 -23.76 -2.63
C LEU A 63 2.97 -24.24 -4.05
N GLY A 64 3.67 -23.41 -4.83
CA GLY A 64 4.03 -23.74 -6.21
C GLY A 64 2.89 -23.59 -7.24
N ASN A 65 1.70 -23.16 -6.84
CA ASN A 65 0.61 -22.90 -7.79
C ASN A 65 0.93 -21.65 -8.64
N LYS A 66 1.13 -21.87 -9.95
CA LYS A 66 1.45 -20.81 -10.93
C LYS A 66 0.31 -20.47 -11.88
N TYR A 67 -0.90 -21.04 -11.70
CA TYR A 67 -2.01 -20.90 -12.64
C TYR A 67 -2.39 -19.43 -12.95
N SER A 68 -2.29 -18.57 -11.94
CA SER A 68 -2.59 -17.13 -12.07
C SER A 68 -1.36 -16.26 -12.33
N LEU A 69 -0.15 -16.85 -12.35
CA LEU A 69 1.09 -16.09 -12.56
C LEU A 69 1.13 -15.56 -14.00
N GLY A 70 1.30 -14.24 -14.15
CA GLY A 70 1.34 -13.58 -15.46
C GLY A 70 -0.02 -13.36 -16.13
N ARG A 71 -1.13 -13.86 -15.56
CA ARG A 71 -2.47 -13.56 -16.08
C ARG A 71 -2.84 -12.11 -15.82
N LYS A 72 -3.29 -11.42 -16.86
CA LYS A 72 -3.80 -10.05 -16.78
C LYS A 72 -5.31 -10.06 -16.59
N HIS A 73 -5.81 -9.17 -15.75
CA HIS A 73 -7.24 -8.96 -15.60
C HIS A 73 -7.82 -8.31 -16.87
N THR A 74 -9.09 -8.61 -17.17
CA THR A 74 -9.84 -7.93 -18.22
C THR A 74 -10.10 -6.47 -17.84
N LYS A 75 -10.34 -5.60 -18.82
CA LYS A 75 -10.70 -4.19 -18.57
C LYS A 75 -11.93 -4.07 -17.67
N GLU A 76 -12.94 -4.91 -17.91
CA GLU A 76 -14.16 -4.96 -17.09
C GLU A 76 -13.85 -5.34 -15.63
N ALA A 77 -13.02 -6.36 -15.41
CA ALA A 77 -12.63 -6.76 -14.05
C ALA A 77 -11.86 -5.65 -13.32
N LEU A 78 -10.97 -4.94 -14.03
CA LEU A 78 -10.25 -3.79 -13.48
C LEU A 78 -11.21 -2.65 -13.12
N SER A 79 -12.25 -2.38 -13.94
CA SER A 79 -13.28 -1.38 -13.62
C SER A 79 -14.01 -1.72 -12.32
N LYS A 80 -14.47 -2.97 -12.18
CA LYS A 80 -15.15 -3.44 -10.96
C LYS A 80 -14.27 -3.34 -9.72
N ILE A 81 -12.98 -3.69 -9.84
CA ILE A 81 -12.01 -3.54 -8.75
C ILE A 81 -11.86 -2.06 -8.36
N ARG A 82 -11.77 -1.16 -9.33
CA ARG A 82 -11.69 0.28 -9.10
C ARG A 82 -12.95 0.79 -8.41
N GLU A 83 -14.12 0.50 -8.96
CA GLU A 83 -15.43 0.90 -8.43
C GLU A 83 -15.61 0.47 -6.96
N SER A 84 -15.28 -0.79 -6.64
CA SER A 84 -15.37 -1.29 -5.26
C SER A 84 -14.36 -0.67 -4.29
N SER A 85 -13.29 -0.05 -4.81
CA SER A 85 -12.25 0.61 -4.01
C SER A 85 -12.53 2.10 -3.82
N LEU A 86 -13.33 2.73 -4.69
CA LEU A 86 -13.65 4.15 -4.60
C LEU A 86 -14.39 4.45 -3.29
N GLY A 87 -13.95 5.49 -2.57
CA GLY A 87 -14.53 5.92 -1.31
C GLY A 87 -14.19 5.06 -0.10
N ARG A 88 -13.52 3.92 -0.27
CA ARG A 88 -13.10 3.06 0.84
C ARG A 88 -11.98 3.71 1.63
N LYS A 89 -12.27 4.09 2.88
CA LYS A 89 -11.26 4.58 3.84
C LYS A 89 -10.95 3.50 4.86
N HIS A 90 -9.67 3.36 5.20
CA HIS A 90 -9.28 2.54 6.34
C HIS A 90 -9.80 3.16 7.63
N THR A 91 -10.07 2.32 8.63
CA THR A 91 -10.41 2.80 9.98
C THR A 91 -9.22 3.56 10.57
N GLU A 92 -9.48 4.50 11.49
CA GLU A 92 -8.42 5.25 12.17
C GLU A 92 -7.41 4.32 12.86
N GLU A 93 -7.88 3.24 13.48
CA GLU A 93 -7.03 2.22 14.08
C GLU A 93 -6.08 1.57 13.05
N THR A 94 -6.62 1.18 11.89
CA THR A 94 -5.82 0.58 10.81
C THR A 94 -4.80 1.58 10.27
N ARG A 95 -5.21 2.84 10.10
CA ARG A 95 -4.33 3.93 9.64
C ARG A 95 -3.16 4.15 10.60
N ARG A 96 -3.41 4.14 11.91
CA ARG A 96 -2.38 4.26 12.95
C ARG A 96 -1.39 3.09 12.91
N LYS A 97 -1.87 1.86 12.76
CA LYS A 97 -1.03 0.66 12.64
C LYS A 97 -0.13 0.73 11.40
N MET A 98 -0.69 1.09 10.24
CA MET A 98 0.07 1.23 9.00
C MET A 98 1.09 2.39 9.05
N GLY A 99 0.80 3.45 9.81
CA GLY A 99 1.70 4.60 9.99
C GLY A 99 2.78 4.41 11.06
N SER A 100 2.83 3.28 11.75
CA SER A 100 3.78 3.04 12.83
C SER A 100 5.22 2.95 12.31
N LYS A 101 6.14 3.69 12.96
CA LYS A 101 7.57 3.75 12.63
C LYS A 101 8.42 3.19 13.77
N GLY A 102 9.68 2.88 13.47
CA GLY A 102 10.64 2.41 14.46
C GLY A 102 10.18 1.11 15.14
N ALA A 103 10.41 0.99 16.45
CA ALA A 103 10.08 -0.19 17.26
C ALA A 103 8.61 -0.63 17.19
N LYS A 104 7.69 0.28 16.85
CA LYS A 104 6.27 -0.04 16.70
C LYS A 104 5.95 -0.77 15.39
N ASN A 105 6.86 -0.78 14.43
CA ASN A 105 6.73 -1.53 13.20
C ASN A 105 7.36 -2.93 13.37
N PRO A 106 6.59 -4.03 13.23
CA PRO A 106 7.10 -5.40 13.37
C PRO A 106 8.26 -5.76 12.42
N PHE A 107 8.39 -5.05 11.29
CA PHE A 107 9.48 -5.24 10.34
C PHE A 107 10.72 -4.39 10.64
N TRP A 108 10.71 -3.60 11.71
CA TRP A 108 11.84 -2.75 12.07
C TRP A 108 13.00 -3.58 12.64
N LYS A 109 14.16 -3.45 11.99
CA LYS A 109 15.38 -4.19 12.33
C LYS A 109 16.31 -3.42 13.28
N GLY A 110 15.76 -2.68 14.25
CA GLY A 110 16.60 -1.93 15.21
C GLY A 110 17.32 -0.70 14.66
N GLY A 111 16.83 -0.11 13.56
CA GLY A 111 17.35 1.19 13.09
C GLY A 111 18.63 1.13 12.25
N ILE A 112 18.79 0.07 11.45
CA ILE A 112 19.94 -0.14 10.53
C ILE A 112 20.23 0.99 9.53
N SER A 113 19.32 1.95 9.35
CA SER A 113 19.52 3.06 8.42
C SER A 113 20.64 3.98 8.91
N PRO A 114 21.68 4.23 8.08
CA PRO A 114 22.76 5.15 8.42
C PRO A 114 22.25 6.52 8.89
N ILE A 115 22.95 7.14 9.85
CA ILE A 115 22.54 8.41 10.45
C ILE A 115 22.30 9.51 9.40
N ASN A 116 23.18 9.61 8.41
CA ASN A 116 23.06 10.61 7.34
C ASN A 116 21.82 10.41 6.47
N ILE A 117 21.34 9.18 6.30
CA ILE A 117 20.08 8.89 5.59
C ILE A 117 18.89 9.28 6.46
N ARG A 118 18.93 8.94 7.75
CA ARG A 118 17.87 9.31 8.71
C ARG A 118 17.68 10.82 8.78
N ILE A 119 18.78 11.57 8.82
CA ILE A 119 18.74 13.04 8.88
C ILE A 119 18.21 13.61 7.56
N ARG A 120 18.59 13.10 6.38
CA ARG A 120 18.01 13.58 5.11
C ARG A 120 16.52 13.27 4.94
N ASN A 121 16.04 12.22 5.61
CA ASN A 121 14.62 11.85 5.64
C ASN A 121 13.83 12.51 6.78
N SER A 122 14.48 13.41 7.54
CA SER A 122 13.89 14.09 8.69
C SER A 122 12.98 15.25 8.27
N ALA A 123 12.17 15.74 9.21
CA ALA A 123 11.31 16.89 8.96
C ALA A 123 12.15 18.18 8.84
N GLU A 124 13.22 18.26 9.61
CA GLU A 124 14.19 19.34 9.67
C GLU A 124 14.87 19.54 8.31
N PHE A 125 15.31 18.44 7.68
CA PHE A 125 15.88 18.51 6.33
C PHE A 125 14.87 19.00 5.29
N ARG A 126 13.61 18.58 5.40
CA ARG A 126 12.55 19.05 4.51
C ARG A 126 12.32 20.55 4.67
N ILE A 127 12.24 21.04 5.92
CA ILE A 127 12.07 22.46 6.23
C ILE A 127 13.26 23.28 5.72
N TRP A 128 14.48 22.82 5.98
CA TRP A 128 15.71 23.44 5.49
C TRP A 128 15.73 23.53 3.96
N ARG A 129 15.47 22.42 3.26
CA ARG A 129 15.40 22.37 1.78
C ARG A 129 14.37 23.35 1.24
N GLU A 130 13.17 23.36 1.83
CA GLU A 130 12.10 24.28 1.42
C GLU A 130 12.50 25.74 1.65
N SER A 131 13.20 26.05 2.75
CA SER A 131 13.65 27.40 3.04
C SER A 131 14.66 27.94 2.04
N ILE A 132 15.57 27.08 1.55
CA ILE A 132 16.56 27.44 0.51
C ILE A 132 15.86 27.67 -0.82
N PHE A 133 14.95 26.78 -1.21
CA PHE A 133 14.21 26.93 -2.46
C PHE A 133 13.37 28.19 -2.47
N LYS A 134 12.74 28.56 -1.34
CA LYS A 134 12.00 29.82 -1.21
C LYS A 134 12.91 31.03 -1.28
N ARG A 135 14.07 31.01 -0.61
CA ARG A 135 15.07 32.09 -0.67
C ARG A 135 15.55 32.33 -2.10
N ASP A 136 15.84 31.24 -2.81
CA ASP A 136 16.38 31.27 -4.17
C ASP A 136 15.27 31.38 -5.25
N ASP A 137 14.03 31.64 -4.83
CA ASP A 137 12.85 31.77 -5.68
C ASP A 137 12.72 30.63 -6.72
N PHE A 138 12.95 29.40 -6.24
CA PHE A 138 12.97 28.16 -7.02
C PHE A 138 13.85 28.26 -8.29
N THR A 139 14.97 28.98 -8.19
CA THR A 139 15.88 29.25 -9.30
C THR A 139 17.25 28.64 -9.02
N CYS A 140 17.78 27.91 -10.01
CA CYS A 140 19.15 27.40 -9.97
C CYS A 140 20.13 28.58 -9.90
N GLN A 141 20.96 28.63 -8.86
CA GLN A 141 21.89 29.72 -8.62
C GLN A 141 23.13 29.70 -9.52
N ASN A 142 23.37 28.60 -10.24
CA ASN A 142 24.48 28.51 -11.20
C ASN A 142 24.08 28.91 -12.63
N CYS A 143 22.91 28.46 -13.11
CA CYS A 143 22.51 28.67 -14.51
C CYS A 143 21.24 29.51 -14.69
N GLY A 144 20.63 30.00 -13.60
CA GLY A 144 19.41 30.82 -13.65
C GLY A 144 18.13 30.05 -14.02
N ALA A 145 18.20 28.73 -14.20
CA ALA A 145 17.04 27.93 -14.58
C ALA A 145 16.01 27.87 -13.44
N ARG A 146 14.81 28.39 -13.69
CA ARG A 146 13.72 28.52 -12.71
C ARG A 146 12.63 27.46 -12.89
N ASN A 147 12.22 26.83 -11.78
CA ASN A 147 11.06 25.95 -11.72
C ASN A 147 9.77 26.77 -11.51
N GLY A 148 8.79 26.64 -12.40
CA GLY A 148 7.55 27.44 -12.37
C GLY A 148 7.02 27.78 -13.76
N ASN A 149 5.88 28.50 -13.83
CA ASN A 149 5.29 28.99 -15.09
C ASN A 149 5.09 27.90 -16.18
N GLY A 150 4.69 26.69 -15.77
CA GLY A 150 4.50 25.56 -16.68
C GLY A 150 5.78 24.80 -17.07
N LYS A 151 6.96 25.25 -16.62
CA LYS A 151 8.24 24.58 -16.83
C LYS A 151 8.67 23.84 -15.55
N HIS A 152 8.72 22.51 -15.64
CA HIS A 152 9.23 21.66 -14.56
C HIS A 152 10.76 21.58 -14.61
N ILE A 153 11.41 21.93 -13.52
CA ILE A 153 12.87 21.76 -13.34
C ILE A 153 13.12 21.04 -12.03
N ASP A 154 13.87 19.94 -12.11
CA ASP A 154 14.28 19.19 -10.91
C ASP A 154 15.40 19.93 -10.17
N LEU A 155 15.04 20.52 -9.03
CA LEU A 155 15.94 21.25 -8.14
C LEU A 155 16.38 20.40 -6.94
N GLN A 156 17.63 20.60 -6.56
CA GLN A 156 18.30 20.00 -5.40
C GLN A 156 18.87 21.11 -4.51
N ALA A 157 18.73 20.94 -3.20
CA ALA A 157 19.42 21.78 -2.24
C ALA A 157 20.80 21.17 -1.99
N HIS A 158 21.83 21.85 -2.48
CA HIS A 158 23.22 21.48 -2.31
C HIS A 158 23.75 22.04 -0.99
N HIS A 159 24.59 21.28 -0.30
CA HIS A 159 25.35 21.75 0.85
C HIS A 159 26.70 22.28 0.40
N ILE A 160 26.98 23.58 0.60
CA ILE A 160 28.26 24.21 0.23
C ILE A 160 29.42 23.54 0.98
N LYS A 161 29.30 23.46 2.32
CA LYS A 161 30.16 22.62 3.16
C LYS A 161 29.55 21.24 3.33
N VAL A 162 30.34 20.22 3.01
CA VAL A 162 29.90 18.83 2.89
C VAL A 162 29.14 18.33 4.13
N PHE A 163 27.91 17.85 3.90
CA PHE A 163 26.98 17.36 4.92
C PHE A 163 27.55 16.34 5.92
N SER A 164 28.48 15.48 5.49
CA SER A 164 29.10 14.45 6.34
C SER A 164 30.18 15.02 7.25
N LYS A 165 30.96 16.00 6.77
CA LYS A 165 32.11 16.57 7.49
C LYS A 165 31.72 17.69 8.46
N TYR A 166 30.62 18.39 8.19
CA TYR A 166 30.17 19.53 9.00
C TYR A 166 28.75 19.32 9.54
N PRO A 167 28.56 18.49 10.59
CA PRO A 167 27.25 18.20 11.18
C PRO A 167 26.48 19.44 11.65
N ASP A 168 27.20 20.42 12.21
CA ASP A 168 26.61 21.63 12.79
C ASP A 168 26.02 22.58 11.72
N LEU A 169 26.47 22.44 10.47
CA LEU A 169 26.07 23.29 9.36
C LEU A 169 25.02 22.64 8.45
N ARG A 170 24.50 21.46 8.80
CA ARG A 170 23.56 20.70 7.94
C ARG A 170 22.27 21.47 7.67
N PHE A 171 21.84 22.29 8.61
CA PHE A 171 20.60 23.05 8.55
C PHE A 171 20.82 24.57 8.58
N ASP A 172 22.07 24.99 8.45
CA ASP A 172 22.39 26.39 8.21
C ASP A 172 21.90 26.77 6.81
N LYS A 173 21.13 27.85 6.72
CA LYS A 173 20.57 28.34 5.45
C LYS A 173 21.67 28.85 4.52
N ASP A 174 22.71 29.43 5.08
CA ASP A 174 23.83 29.99 4.32
C ASP A 174 24.77 28.89 3.83
N ASN A 175 24.68 27.69 4.41
CA ASN A 175 25.34 26.49 3.91
C ASN A 175 24.53 25.77 2.81
N GLY A 176 23.45 26.38 2.32
CA GLY A 176 22.56 25.80 1.33
C GLY A 176 22.48 26.62 0.05
N ILE A 177 22.46 25.94 -1.11
CA ILE A 177 22.29 26.58 -2.42
C ILE A 177 21.41 25.73 -3.34
N THR A 178 20.53 26.38 -4.11
CA THR A 178 19.65 25.69 -5.06
C THR A 178 20.36 25.44 -6.38
N PHE A 179 20.44 24.17 -6.80
CA PHE A 179 20.92 23.79 -8.12
C PHE A 179 19.93 22.90 -8.87
N CYS A 180 19.88 23.02 -10.19
CA CYS A 180 19.26 21.99 -11.03
C CYS A 180 20.14 20.73 -11.06
N ILE A 181 19.57 19.57 -11.42
CA ILE A 181 20.30 18.28 -11.45
C ILE A 181 21.64 18.37 -12.22
N PRO A 182 21.73 18.97 -13.43
CA PRO A 182 23.00 19.10 -14.14
C PRO A 182 24.06 19.88 -13.35
N CYS A 183 23.73 21.09 -12.87
CA CYS A 183 24.67 21.91 -12.11
C CYS A 183 25.08 21.25 -10.79
N HIS A 184 24.14 20.61 -10.10
CA HIS A 184 24.42 19.87 -8.88
C HIS A 184 25.43 18.74 -9.10
N LYS A 185 25.31 18.00 -10.22
CA LYS A 185 26.27 16.94 -10.58
C LYS A 185 27.65 17.51 -10.90
N SER A 186 27.71 18.60 -11.68
CA SER A 186 28.97 19.26 -12.01
C SER A 186 29.72 19.72 -10.76
N GLU A 187 29.01 20.30 -9.80
CA GLU A 187 29.59 20.73 -8.52
C GLU A 187 30.22 19.57 -7.75
N HIS A 188 29.56 18.41 -7.69
CA HIS A 188 30.12 17.21 -7.04
C HIS A 188 31.32 16.62 -7.78
N LEU A 189 31.43 16.85 -9.09
CA LEU A 189 32.58 16.38 -9.88
C LEU A 189 33.77 17.30 -9.69
N GLU A 190 33.56 18.61 -9.67
CA GLU A 190 34.63 19.59 -9.51
C GLU A 190 35.26 19.50 -8.11
N ASN A 191 34.42 19.40 -7.07
CA ASN A 191 34.90 19.20 -5.70
C ASN A 191 35.67 17.88 -5.47
N ARG A 192 35.57 16.89 -6.37
CA ARG A 192 36.37 15.65 -6.32
C ARG A 192 37.69 15.76 -7.06
N ARG A 193 37.85 16.76 -7.94
CA ARG A 193 39.10 16.99 -8.69
C ARG A 193 40.09 17.84 -7.90
N ILE A 194 39.57 18.67 -6.98
CA ILE A 194 40.35 19.59 -6.15
C ILE A 194 40.75 18.95 -4.80
N ALA A 195 40.14 17.83 -4.43
CA ALA A 195 40.38 17.10 -3.18
C ALA A 195 41.28 15.88 -3.40
#